data_AF-A0A132PCI6-F1
#
_entry.id   AF-A0A132PCI6-F1
#
_cell.length_a   1.000
_cell.length_b   1.000
_cell.length_c   1.000
_cell.angle_alpha   90.00
_cell.angle_beta   90.00
_cell.angle_gamma   90.00
#
_symmetry.space_group_name_H-M   'P 1'
#
loop_
_entity.id
_entity.type
_entity.pdbx_description
1 polymer ?
#
loop_
_entity_poly.entity_id
_entity_poly.type
_entity_poly.pdbx_seq_one_letter_code
_entity_poly.pdbx_strand_id
1 'polypeptide(L)'
;MTGPTHEDRRSFASRTPTNENPDQVQYRRGFVTRHQVSGWRFVMRRIASGVALHDTRMLVDPLRTQSRAVLTGALILITGLIGCFVFSLIRPGGAAGNDVILADRSTAALYVRVGEQLHPVLNLTSARLIAGQPDNPTTVKTSEIDKYPRGNLLGIPGAPERMVQSAATDADWTVCESVSGANAGVTVIAGTPANGGERALPLAPGQAVLVHNSAGPTPGDWLLWDGKRSPIDLANRAVTDALGFGAQIPAPRPIAAGLFNAIPQAPALIAPAIPEAGAPPRFPLSTPVPVGAVVTAYDADNTIRHYAVLTDGLQPISPVLAAILRNTNSFGLEQPPQLGADEVARTPAANGIDTAAYPAEPLTLVEPSASPITCAQWIKPAGATESRLTLLSGAVLPLPDGLRTVDLVGAGSNGTANRVALTPGTGYFVQTVGSEPGSPTAGSLFWVSDTGVRYGIDTSGDDKAVAALGLTSPALPIPWSILTQFAAGPTLSRGDALVAHDALSPDTNSARLEATTR
;
A
#
# COMPACT_ATOMS: atom_id res chain seq x y z
N MET A 1 8.45 -130.56 -1.09
CA MET A 1 8.09 -131.60 -0.12
C MET A 1 8.35 -131.06 1.28
N THR A 2 7.37 -131.24 2.17
CA THR A 2 7.42 -131.22 3.65
C THR A 2 7.84 -129.93 4.39
N GLY A 3 6.86 -129.28 5.04
CA GLY A 3 7.06 -128.44 6.24
C GLY A 3 7.10 -129.29 7.51
N PRO A 4 6.55 -128.83 8.66
CA PRO A 4 6.79 -127.61 9.46
C PRO A 4 7.30 -127.96 10.89
N THR A 5 7.59 -126.99 11.77
CA THR A 5 7.09 -126.88 13.18
C THR A 5 7.85 -125.84 14.02
N HIS A 6 7.09 -125.30 14.99
CA HIS A 6 7.28 -124.15 15.88
C HIS A 6 7.94 -124.56 17.22
N GLU A 7 8.77 -123.69 17.80
CA GLU A 7 9.06 -123.48 19.24
C GLU A 7 10.15 -122.38 19.32
N ASP A 8 10.19 -121.38 20.21
CA ASP A 8 9.41 -121.08 21.40
C ASP A 8 9.60 -119.58 21.74
N ARG A 9 8.51 -118.80 21.84
CA ARG A 9 8.54 -117.36 22.17
C ARG A 9 8.33 -117.21 23.68
N ARG A 10 9.37 -116.75 24.39
CA ARG A 10 9.28 -116.37 25.82
C ARG A 10 8.21 -115.29 26.02
N SER A 11 7.11 -115.63 26.67
CA SER A 11 6.10 -114.67 27.13
C SER A 11 6.49 -114.14 28.50
N PHE A 12 6.50 -112.81 28.64
CA PHE A 12 6.71 -112.13 29.91
C PHE A 12 5.39 -112.12 30.69
N ALA A 13 5.36 -112.84 31.81
CA ALA A 13 4.26 -112.76 32.77
C ALA A 13 4.30 -111.41 33.49
N SER A 14 3.24 -110.62 33.29
CA SER A 14 2.97 -109.39 34.04
C SER A 14 2.70 -109.72 35.50
N ARG A 15 3.67 -109.45 36.38
CA ARG A 15 3.46 -109.41 37.84
C ARG A 15 2.88 -108.04 38.19
N THR A 16 1.56 -107.91 38.07
CA THR A 16 0.84 -106.81 38.74
C THR A 16 0.23 -107.39 40.01
N PRO A 17 0.51 -106.87 41.21
CA PRO A 17 -0.14 -107.32 42.43
C PRO A 17 -1.64 -107.04 42.33
N THR A 18 -2.48 -108.03 42.62
CA THR A 18 -3.91 -107.82 42.82
C THR A 18 -4.11 -106.89 44.02
N ASN A 19 -4.64 -105.70 43.75
CA ASN A 19 -4.90 -104.66 44.73
C ASN A 19 -6.29 -104.88 45.34
N GLU A 20 -6.35 -105.44 46.56
CA GLU A 20 -7.59 -105.66 47.33
C GLU A 20 -7.91 -104.46 48.24
N ASN A 21 -7.80 -103.23 47.74
CA ASN A 21 -8.16 -102.04 48.51
C ASN A 21 -9.60 -101.59 48.20
N PRO A 22 -10.55 -101.61 49.16
CA PRO A 22 -11.96 -101.26 48.93
C PRO A 22 -12.20 -99.76 48.69
N ASP A 23 -11.22 -98.90 48.96
CA ASP A 23 -11.31 -97.45 48.76
C ASP A 23 -10.62 -97.03 47.45
N GLN A 24 -11.41 -96.62 46.46
CA GLN A 24 -10.94 -96.11 45.18
C GLN A 24 -10.03 -94.88 45.34
N VAL A 25 -8.80 -94.95 44.85
CA VAL A 25 -7.89 -93.79 44.80
C VAL A 25 -8.37 -92.80 43.74
N GLN A 26 -9.00 -91.70 44.18
CA GLN A 26 -9.37 -90.59 43.31
C GLN A 26 -8.11 -89.89 42.75
N TYR A 27 -8.05 -89.82 41.43
CA TYR A 27 -7.00 -89.18 40.64
C TYR A 27 -6.82 -87.70 41.04
N ARG A 28 -5.73 -87.37 41.73
CA ARG A 28 -5.39 -85.97 42.07
C ARG A 28 -4.90 -85.28 40.79
N ARG A 29 -5.69 -84.35 40.24
CA ARG A 29 -5.31 -83.50 39.09
C ARG A 29 -3.96 -82.82 39.40
N GLY A 30 -2.89 -83.27 38.73
CA GLY A 30 -1.56 -82.69 38.89
C GLY A 30 -1.54 -81.24 38.44
N PHE A 31 -0.89 -80.37 39.22
CA PHE A 31 -0.63 -78.99 38.86
C PHE A 31 0.12 -78.95 37.52
N VAL A 32 -0.46 -78.31 36.50
CA VAL A 32 0.20 -78.13 35.22
C VAL A 32 1.41 -77.25 35.44
N THR A 33 2.60 -77.82 35.32
CA THR A 33 3.83 -77.08 35.57
C THR A 33 4.11 -76.13 34.40
N ARG A 34 4.83 -75.02 34.66
CA ARG A 34 5.28 -74.10 33.60
C ARG A 34 5.99 -74.83 32.45
N HIS A 35 6.70 -75.90 32.77
CA HIS A 35 7.36 -76.77 31.81
C HIS A 35 6.37 -77.54 30.93
N GLN A 36 5.29 -78.09 31.49
CA GLN A 36 4.23 -78.75 30.71
C GLN A 36 3.51 -77.78 29.77
N VAL A 37 3.21 -76.56 30.22
CA VAL A 37 2.63 -75.52 29.35
C VAL A 37 3.61 -75.14 28.23
N SER A 38 4.91 -75.01 28.54
CA SER A 38 5.92 -74.70 27.53
C SER A 38 6.10 -75.82 26.51
N GLY A 39 6.05 -77.07 26.97
CA GLY A 39 6.12 -78.27 26.11
C GLY A 39 4.91 -78.37 25.20
N TRP A 40 3.70 -78.17 25.73
CA TRP A 40 2.47 -78.12 24.93
C TRP A 40 2.50 -77.00 23.88
N ARG A 41 2.90 -75.78 24.27
CA ARG A 41 3.07 -74.66 23.32
C ARG A 41 4.14 -74.93 22.27
N PHE A 42 5.17 -75.71 22.59
CA PHE A 42 6.19 -76.12 21.63
C PHE A 42 5.63 -77.13 20.63
N VAL A 43 4.91 -78.15 21.10
CA VAL A 43 4.23 -79.14 20.23
C VAL A 43 3.22 -78.46 19.31
N MET A 44 2.39 -77.57 19.84
CA MET A 44 1.42 -76.81 19.03
C MET A 44 2.08 -75.93 17.97
N ARG A 45 3.20 -75.27 18.31
CA ARG A 45 3.99 -74.51 17.33
C ARG A 45 4.58 -75.40 16.25
N ARG A 46 5.09 -76.58 16.62
CA ARG A 46 5.64 -77.55 15.66
C ARG A 46 4.58 -78.10 14.71
N ILE A 47 3.36 -78.36 15.20
CA ILE A 47 2.21 -78.75 14.36
C ILE A 47 1.84 -77.63 13.40
N ALA A 48 1.73 -76.39 13.90
CA ALA A 48 1.40 -75.23 13.07
C ALA A 48 2.45 -74.99 11.97
N SER A 49 3.74 -75.07 12.27
CA SER A 49 4.82 -74.98 11.28
C SER A 49 4.79 -76.13 10.28
N GLY A 50 4.54 -77.37 10.74
CA GLY A 50 4.43 -78.53 9.86
C GLY A 50 3.27 -78.43 8.86
N VAL A 51 2.13 -77.87 9.29
CA VAL A 51 0.97 -77.66 8.41
C VAL A 51 1.18 -76.47 7.46
N ALA A 52 1.68 -75.34 7.97
CA ALA A 52 1.79 -74.11 7.18
C ALA A 52 2.99 -74.08 6.23
N LEU A 53 4.12 -74.70 6.61
CA LEU A 53 5.40 -74.59 5.91
C LEU A 53 5.95 -75.95 5.43
N HIS A 54 5.23 -77.06 5.68
CA HIS A 54 5.69 -78.44 5.40
C HIS A 54 7.05 -78.82 6.03
N ASP A 55 7.51 -78.06 7.03
CA ASP A 55 8.76 -78.30 7.74
C ASP A 55 8.55 -78.22 9.27
N THR A 56 9.09 -79.20 9.99
CA THR A 56 9.00 -79.30 11.46
C THR A 56 10.29 -78.88 12.16
N ARG A 57 11.35 -78.55 11.41
CA ARG A 57 12.68 -78.25 11.95
C ARG A 57 12.77 -76.90 12.65
N MET A 58 11.77 -76.02 12.51
CA MET A 58 11.67 -74.70 13.19
C MET A 58 12.99 -73.89 13.19
N LEU A 59 13.81 -73.99 12.14
CA LEU A 59 15.09 -73.26 12.04
C LEU A 59 14.89 -71.74 11.93
N VAL A 60 13.76 -71.32 11.40
CA VAL A 60 13.31 -69.92 11.33
C VAL A 60 11.82 -69.91 11.67
N ASP A 61 11.34 -68.91 12.40
CA ASP A 61 9.92 -68.79 12.82
C ASP A 61 9.23 -67.64 12.06
N PRO A 62 8.92 -67.80 10.75
CA PRO A 62 8.41 -66.73 9.90
C PRO A 62 7.02 -66.22 10.35
N LEU A 63 6.22 -67.09 10.97
CA LEU A 63 4.90 -66.76 11.51
C LEU A 63 5.00 -65.82 12.71
N ARG A 64 6.06 -65.94 13.52
CA ARG A 64 6.30 -65.04 14.66
C ARG A 64 6.80 -63.68 14.22
N THR A 65 7.57 -63.59 13.14
CA THR A 65 7.94 -62.30 12.54
C THR A 65 6.74 -61.63 11.87
N GLN A 66 5.90 -62.39 11.17
CA GLN A 66 4.68 -61.86 10.55
C GLN A 66 3.67 -61.37 11.59
N SER A 67 3.41 -62.14 12.66
CA SER A 67 2.47 -61.74 13.71
C SER A 67 2.97 -60.52 14.50
N ARG A 68 4.29 -60.42 14.75
CA ARG A 68 4.90 -59.22 15.35
C ARG A 68 4.80 -58.01 14.42
N ALA A 69 4.98 -58.18 13.11
CA ALA A 69 4.83 -57.10 12.14
C ALA A 69 3.38 -56.60 12.08
N VAL A 70 2.39 -57.50 12.05
CA VAL A 70 0.97 -57.14 12.07
C VAL A 70 0.59 -56.46 13.39
N LEU A 71 1.05 -56.98 14.54
CA LEU A 71 0.80 -56.37 15.84
C LEU A 71 1.40 -54.96 15.93
N THR A 72 2.62 -54.79 15.43
CA THR A 72 3.30 -53.48 15.42
C THR A 72 2.58 -52.51 14.49
N GLY A 73 2.17 -52.95 13.29
CA GLY A 73 1.36 -52.15 12.37
C GLY A 73 0.01 -51.74 12.98
N ALA A 74 -0.67 -52.65 13.66
CA ALA A 74 -1.92 -52.35 14.36
C ALA A 74 -1.71 -51.33 15.50
N LEU A 75 -0.65 -51.47 16.29
CA LEU A 75 -0.31 -50.50 17.35
C LEU A 75 0.02 -49.11 16.78
N ILE A 76 0.77 -49.04 15.68
CA ILE A 76 1.06 -47.77 15.00
C ILE A 76 -0.25 -47.14 14.49
N LEU A 77 -1.13 -47.92 13.86
CA LEU A 77 -2.42 -47.43 13.37
C LEU A 77 -3.31 -46.91 14.50
N ILE A 78 -3.42 -47.67 15.60
CA ILE A 78 -4.18 -47.25 16.79
C ILE A 78 -3.59 -45.97 17.37
N THR A 79 -2.26 -45.89 17.48
CA THR A 79 -1.59 -44.68 18.00
C THR A 79 -1.82 -43.48 17.07
N GLY A 80 -1.78 -43.69 15.76
CA GLY A 80 -2.11 -42.66 14.77
C GLY A 80 -3.57 -42.18 14.89
N LEU A 81 -4.52 -43.11 15.05
CA LEU A 81 -5.94 -42.77 15.25
C LEU A 81 -6.17 -42.02 16.56
N ILE A 82 -5.52 -42.42 17.65
CA ILE A 82 -5.55 -41.70 18.94
C ILE A 82 -4.96 -40.30 18.75
N GLY A 83 -3.83 -40.18 18.04
CA GLY A 83 -3.23 -38.89 17.69
C GLY A 83 -4.19 -37.99 16.92
N CYS A 84 -4.84 -38.50 15.88
CA CYS A 84 -5.87 -37.78 15.12
C CYS A 84 -7.06 -37.37 15.97
N PHE A 85 -7.51 -38.23 16.89
CA PHE A 85 -8.62 -37.95 17.80
C PHE A 85 -8.27 -36.84 18.80
N VAL A 86 -7.09 -36.91 19.42
CA VAL A 86 -6.61 -35.85 20.32
C VAL A 86 -6.42 -34.54 19.56
N PHE A 87 -5.87 -34.58 18.34
CA PHE A 87 -5.72 -33.40 17.50
C PHE A 87 -7.08 -32.75 17.15
N SER A 88 -8.12 -33.57 16.94
CA SER A 88 -9.50 -33.09 16.73
C SER A 88 -10.08 -32.36 17.94
N LEU A 89 -9.75 -32.79 19.16
CA LEU A 89 -10.18 -32.12 20.40
C LEU A 89 -9.44 -30.81 20.67
N ILE A 90 -8.19 -30.68 20.20
CA ILE A 90 -7.38 -29.45 20.34
C ILE A 90 -7.79 -28.39 19.30
N ARG A 91 -8.27 -28.82 18.13
CA ARG A 91 -8.89 -27.95 17.11
C ARG A 91 -10.36 -28.34 16.89
N PRO A 92 -11.25 -28.14 17.88
CA PRO A 92 -12.67 -28.37 17.68
C PRO A 92 -13.10 -27.42 16.56
N GLY A 93 -13.73 -27.96 15.53
CA GLY A 93 -14.02 -27.23 14.31
C GLY A 93 -15.07 -26.14 14.48
N GLY A 94 -14.70 -25.01 15.09
CA GLY A 94 -15.36 -23.70 15.09
C GLY A 94 -16.76 -23.70 15.70
N ALA A 95 -16.86 -23.58 17.02
CA ALA A 95 -18.08 -23.13 17.69
C ALA A 95 -18.11 -21.60 17.69
N ALA A 96 -19.28 -20.99 17.48
CA ALA A 96 -19.44 -19.53 17.42
C ALA A 96 -19.12 -18.81 18.73
N GLY A 97 -19.25 -19.51 19.87
CA GLY A 97 -18.92 -18.97 21.18
C GLY A 97 -19.61 -17.63 21.45
N ASN A 98 -18.81 -16.64 21.85
CA ASN A 98 -19.23 -15.25 22.04
C ASN A 98 -18.67 -14.30 20.97
N ASP A 99 -18.14 -14.84 19.87
CA ASP A 99 -17.50 -14.03 18.84
C ASP A 99 -18.56 -13.19 18.10
N VAL A 100 -18.22 -11.93 17.83
CA VAL A 100 -19.14 -10.97 17.21
C VAL A 100 -19.16 -11.12 15.70
N ILE A 101 -18.03 -11.48 15.09
CA ILE A 101 -17.87 -11.64 13.64
C ILE A 101 -17.60 -13.11 13.32
N LEU A 102 -18.44 -13.69 12.46
CA LEU A 102 -18.38 -15.09 12.06
C LEU A 102 -18.22 -15.21 10.55
N ALA A 103 -17.46 -16.21 10.10
CA ALA A 103 -17.41 -16.62 8.70
C ALA A 103 -17.89 -18.07 8.56
N ASP A 104 -18.76 -18.33 7.60
CA ASP A 104 -19.14 -19.70 7.27
C ASP A 104 -17.99 -20.44 6.59
N ARG A 105 -17.63 -21.63 7.10
CA ARG A 105 -16.52 -22.42 6.58
C ARG A 105 -16.72 -22.87 5.13
N SER A 106 -17.96 -23.14 4.72
CA SER A 106 -18.26 -23.63 3.37
C SER A 106 -18.32 -22.52 2.32
N THR A 107 -18.90 -21.37 2.67
CA THR A 107 -19.19 -20.30 1.71
C THR A 107 -18.34 -19.06 1.88
N ALA A 108 -17.59 -18.95 2.98
CA ALA A 108 -16.91 -17.74 3.43
C ALA A 108 -17.85 -16.53 3.63
N ALA A 109 -19.17 -16.73 3.66
CA ALA A 109 -20.13 -15.67 3.95
C ALA A 109 -19.89 -15.10 5.36
N LEU A 110 -19.89 -13.77 5.44
CA LEU A 110 -19.64 -13.03 6.68
C LEU A 110 -20.95 -12.73 7.39
N TYR A 111 -20.93 -12.88 8.72
CA TYR A 111 -22.04 -12.55 9.60
C TYR A 111 -21.54 -11.73 10.77
N VAL A 112 -22.36 -10.79 11.23
CA VAL A 112 -22.12 -10.02 12.45
C VAL A 112 -23.30 -10.16 13.39
N ARG A 113 -23.01 -10.31 14.68
CA ARG A 113 -24.03 -10.36 15.73
C ARG A 113 -24.41 -8.95 16.16
N VAL A 114 -25.69 -8.60 16.02
CA VAL A 114 -26.27 -7.34 16.49
C VAL A 114 -27.46 -7.66 17.39
N GLY A 115 -27.34 -7.36 18.68
CA GLY A 115 -28.27 -7.86 19.69
C GLY A 115 -28.26 -9.39 19.71
N GLU A 116 -29.44 -9.99 19.56
CA GLU A 116 -29.63 -11.46 19.57
C GLU A 116 -29.67 -12.08 18.16
N GLN A 117 -29.53 -11.27 17.09
CA GLN A 117 -29.64 -11.73 15.71
C GLN A 117 -28.28 -11.78 15.00
N LEU A 118 -28.12 -12.75 14.10
CA LEU A 118 -27.01 -12.78 13.13
C LEU A 118 -27.47 -12.17 11.81
N HIS A 119 -26.78 -11.11 11.41
CA HIS A 119 -26.98 -10.42 10.15
C HIS A 119 -25.90 -10.83 9.15
N PRO A 120 -26.24 -11.24 7.91
CA PRO A 120 -25.24 -11.32 6.85
C PRO A 120 -24.66 -9.93 6.57
N VAL A 121 -23.38 -9.86 6.20
CA VAL A 121 -22.68 -8.60 5.95
C VAL A 121 -21.97 -8.62 4.61
N LEU A 122 -21.97 -7.49 3.91
CA LEU A 122 -21.37 -7.34 2.58
C LEU A 122 -19.85 -7.48 2.53
N ASN A 123 -19.14 -7.11 3.59
CA ASN A 123 -17.68 -7.10 3.65
C ASN A 123 -17.17 -7.08 5.10
N LEU A 124 -15.92 -7.47 5.29
CA LEU A 124 -15.27 -7.51 6.61
C LEU A 124 -15.16 -6.11 7.24
N THR A 125 -14.90 -5.09 6.43
CA THR A 125 -14.81 -3.69 6.87
C THR A 125 -16.09 -3.22 7.56
N SER A 126 -17.24 -3.52 6.98
CA SER A 126 -18.55 -3.23 7.57
C SER A 126 -18.78 -4.01 8.85
N ALA A 127 -18.41 -5.30 8.89
CA ALA A 127 -18.56 -6.12 10.09
C ALA A 127 -17.73 -5.58 11.27
N ARG A 128 -16.49 -5.16 10.99
CA ARG A 128 -15.60 -4.51 11.96
C ARG A 128 -16.15 -3.18 12.47
N LEU A 129 -16.68 -2.33 11.57
CA LEU A 129 -17.33 -1.07 11.95
C LEU A 129 -18.55 -1.30 12.85
N ILE A 130 -19.39 -2.29 12.52
CA ILE A 130 -20.57 -2.65 13.33
C ILE A 130 -20.15 -3.14 14.72
N ALA A 131 -19.15 -4.04 14.77
CA ALA A 131 -18.60 -4.62 16.00
C ALA A 131 -17.82 -3.61 16.85
N GLY A 132 -17.26 -2.57 16.21
CA GLY A 132 -16.42 -1.56 16.85
C GLY A 132 -15.03 -2.07 17.24
N GLN A 133 -14.58 -3.20 16.67
CA GLN A 133 -13.28 -3.84 16.97
C GLN A 133 -12.67 -4.46 15.70
N PRO A 134 -11.33 -4.48 15.58
CA PRO A 134 -10.62 -4.96 14.38
C PRO A 134 -10.47 -6.49 14.32
N ASP A 135 -11.49 -7.20 14.77
CA ASP A 135 -11.44 -8.65 14.88
C ASP A 135 -11.44 -9.32 13.49
N ASN A 136 -10.80 -10.48 13.45
CA ASN A 136 -10.89 -11.38 12.30
C ASN A 136 -12.09 -12.31 12.48
N PRO A 137 -12.78 -12.69 11.40
CA PRO A 137 -13.97 -13.52 11.50
C PRO A 137 -13.61 -14.93 11.98
N THR A 138 -14.35 -15.45 12.95
CA THR A 138 -14.18 -16.84 13.40
C THR A 138 -14.86 -17.79 12.43
N THR A 139 -14.09 -18.76 11.91
CA THR A 139 -14.61 -19.73 10.93
C THR A 139 -15.42 -20.86 11.59
N VAL A 140 -16.73 -20.84 11.41
CA VAL A 140 -17.67 -21.80 12.02
C VAL A 140 -18.38 -22.63 10.95
N LYS A 141 -18.98 -23.76 11.34
CA LYS A 141 -19.84 -24.53 10.43
C LYS A 141 -21.17 -23.81 10.25
N THR A 142 -21.79 -23.92 9.08
CA THR A 142 -23.12 -23.38 8.79
C THR A 142 -24.16 -23.77 9.84
N SER A 143 -24.12 -25.03 10.31
CA SER A 143 -25.01 -25.55 11.36
C SER A 143 -24.90 -24.83 12.71
N GLU A 144 -23.78 -24.16 13.00
CA GLU A 144 -23.63 -23.32 14.20
C GLU A 144 -24.27 -21.95 13.98
N ILE A 145 -24.18 -21.42 12.76
CA ILE A 145 -24.79 -20.13 12.39
C ILE A 145 -26.32 -20.24 12.39
N ASP A 146 -26.87 -21.38 11.96
CA ASP A 146 -28.32 -21.62 11.89
C ASP A 146 -29.01 -21.75 13.26
N LYS A 147 -28.23 -21.78 14.36
CA LYS A 147 -28.77 -21.76 15.73
C LYS A 147 -29.22 -20.36 16.15
N TYR A 148 -28.78 -19.31 15.47
CA TYR A 148 -29.11 -17.93 15.79
C TYR A 148 -30.26 -17.42 14.91
N PRO A 149 -31.16 -16.57 15.45
CA PRO A 149 -32.13 -15.84 14.64
C PRO A 149 -31.44 -15.03 13.53
N ARG A 150 -32.02 -15.02 12.33
CA ARG A 150 -31.49 -14.29 11.17
C ARG A 150 -32.05 -12.87 11.10
N GLY A 151 -31.18 -11.92 10.78
CA GLY A 151 -31.55 -10.56 10.40
C GLY A 151 -31.28 -10.27 8.92
N ASN A 152 -31.61 -9.05 8.48
CA ASN A 152 -31.39 -8.58 7.11
C ASN A 152 -29.90 -8.39 6.80
N LEU A 153 -29.56 -8.33 5.51
CA LEU A 153 -28.21 -8.03 5.02
C LEU A 153 -27.81 -6.62 5.40
N LEU A 154 -26.64 -6.46 6.03
CA LEU A 154 -26.08 -5.18 6.43
C LEU A 154 -24.78 -4.86 5.68
N GLY A 155 -24.36 -3.60 5.76
CA GLY A 155 -23.02 -3.16 5.38
C GLY A 155 -23.00 -2.10 4.30
N ILE A 156 -21.78 -1.68 3.96
CA ILE A 156 -21.50 -0.60 3.01
C ILE A 156 -21.14 -1.23 1.66
N PRO A 157 -21.98 -1.11 0.62
CA PRO A 157 -21.65 -1.60 -0.72
C PRO A 157 -20.40 -0.90 -1.26
N GLY A 158 -19.44 -1.66 -1.79
CA GLY A 158 -18.20 -1.11 -2.36
C GLY A 158 -17.10 -0.76 -1.36
N ALA A 159 -17.32 -0.92 -0.05
CA ALA A 159 -16.26 -0.81 0.95
C ALA A 159 -15.16 -1.86 0.72
N PRO A 160 -13.91 -1.56 1.09
CA PRO A 160 -12.78 -2.44 0.80
C PRO A 160 -12.88 -3.73 1.61
N GLU A 161 -12.53 -4.87 1.01
CA GLU A 161 -12.51 -6.15 1.73
C GLU A 161 -11.24 -6.31 2.57
N ARG A 162 -10.12 -5.77 2.08
CA ARG A 162 -8.80 -5.87 2.70
C ARG A 162 -8.29 -4.49 3.08
N MET A 163 -7.99 -4.30 4.38
CA MET A 163 -7.41 -3.07 4.93
C MET A 163 -6.10 -3.38 5.65
N VAL A 164 -5.03 -3.64 4.89
CA VAL A 164 -3.69 -3.87 5.43
C VAL A 164 -2.89 -2.59 5.27
N GLN A 165 -2.66 -1.88 6.38
CA GLN A 165 -1.96 -0.60 6.37
C GLN A 165 -0.49 -0.79 5.96
N SER A 166 -0.03 0.07 5.04
CA SER A 166 1.38 0.18 4.67
C SER A 166 2.23 0.54 5.89
N ALA A 167 3.43 -0.05 5.97
CA ALA A 167 4.40 0.28 7.02
C ALA A 167 5.15 1.61 6.77
N ALA A 168 4.83 2.31 5.68
CA ALA A 168 5.45 3.60 5.36
C ALA A 168 5.12 4.65 6.43
N THR A 169 6.15 5.34 6.91
CA THR A 169 6.04 6.46 7.85
C THR A 169 6.21 7.82 7.18
N ASP A 170 6.88 7.85 6.04
CA ASP A 170 7.06 9.04 5.23
C ASP A 170 5.92 9.16 4.24
N ALA A 171 5.32 10.35 4.14
CA ALA A 171 4.35 10.62 3.10
C ALA A 171 5.08 11.03 1.81
N ASP A 172 4.98 10.20 0.77
CA ASP A 172 5.61 10.40 -0.53
C ASP A 172 4.56 10.15 -1.61
N TRP A 173 4.14 11.23 -2.27
CA TRP A 173 3.06 11.21 -3.24
C TRP A 173 3.54 11.88 -4.52
N THR A 174 3.54 11.14 -5.63
CA THR A 174 3.95 11.68 -6.93
C THR A 174 2.80 11.66 -7.91
N VAL A 175 2.49 12.79 -8.52
CA VAL A 175 1.54 12.90 -9.64
C VAL A 175 2.34 13.12 -10.90
N CYS A 176 2.24 12.21 -11.87
CA CYS A 176 2.91 12.31 -13.15
C CYS A 176 1.89 12.47 -14.27
N GLU A 177 2.22 13.29 -15.27
CA GLU A 177 1.50 13.35 -16.53
C GLU A 177 2.45 13.00 -17.67
N SER A 178 1.99 12.14 -18.58
CA SER A 178 2.64 11.89 -19.86
C SER A 178 1.79 12.49 -20.97
N VAL A 179 2.39 13.33 -21.82
CA VAL A 179 1.68 13.94 -22.97
C VAL A 179 1.62 13.02 -24.19
N SER A 180 2.34 11.90 -24.18
CA SER A 180 2.40 10.95 -25.30
C SER A 180 2.71 9.51 -24.84
N GLY A 181 2.70 8.58 -25.80
CA GLY A 181 3.07 7.18 -25.58
C GLY A 181 1.98 6.34 -24.91
N ALA A 182 2.31 5.08 -24.61
CA ALA A 182 1.39 4.12 -24.00
C ALA A 182 0.89 4.55 -22.61
N ASN A 183 1.67 5.41 -21.92
CA ASN A 183 1.36 5.94 -20.60
C ASN A 183 0.72 7.33 -20.64
N ALA A 184 0.24 7.80 -21.80
CA ALA A 184 -0.41 9.10 -21.94
C ALA A 184 -1.52 9.31 -20.89
N GLY A 185 -1.59 10.50 -20.29
CA GLY A 185 -2.49 10.83 -19.19
C GLY A 185 -1.81 10.86 -17.81
N VAL A 186 -2.64 10.99 -16.77
CA VAL A 186 -2.21 11.21 -15.38
C VAL A 186 -2.06 9.89 -14.63
N THR A 187 -0.95 9.74 -13.91
CA THR A 187 -0.64 8.60 -13.04
C THR A 187 -0.29 9.09 -11.64
N VAL A 188 -0.96 8.58 -10.61
CA VAL A 188 -0.60 8.83 -9.21
C VAL A 188 0.24 7.68 -8.68
N ILE A 189 1.37 7.98 -8.06
CA ILE A 189 2.32 7.01 -7.52
C ILE A 189 2.40 7.24 -6.01
N ALA A 190 2.21 6.17 -5.23
CA ALA A 190 2.37 6.19 -3.78
C ALA A 190 3.70 5.57 -3.36
N GLY A 191 4.45 6.26 -2.51
CA GLY A 191 5.79 5.85 -2.09
C GLY A 191 6.90 6.42 -2.99
N THR A 192 8.13 6.05 -2.66
CA THR A 192 9.31 6.67 -3.25
C THR A 192 9.50 6.31 -4.73
N PRO A 193 9.59 7.32 -5.63
CA PRO A 193 9.85 7.09 -7.03
C PRO A 193 11.24 6.50 -7.26
N ALA A 194 11.38 5.69 -8.31
CA ALA A 194 12.66 5.12 -8.70
C ALA A 194 13.53 6.13 -9.44
N ASN A 195 14.82 6.11 -9.14
CA ASN A 195 15.83 6.93 -9.79
C ASN A 195 16.65 6.12 -10.80
N GLY A 196 17.27 6.83 -11.75
CA GLY A 196 18.20 6.26 -12.73
C GLY A 196 17.56 5.84 -14.06
N GLY A 197 18.41 5.64 -15.07
CA GLY A 197 17.98 5.44 -16.45
C GLY A 197 17.32 6.69 -17.04
N GLU A 198 16.37 6.49 -17.94
CA GLU A 198 15.59 7.57 -18.59
C GLU A 198 14.29 7.92 -17.82
N ARG A 199 14.18 7.48 -16.57
CA ARG A 199 13.06 7.80 -15.68
C ARG A 199 13.00 9.30 -15.41
N ALA A 200 11.82 9.80 -15.09
CA ALA A 200 11.67 11.18 -14.66
C ALA A 200 12.48 11.44 -13.38
N LEU A 201 13.37 12.44 -13.44
CA LEU A 201 14.25 12.85 -12.35
C LEU A 201 13.92 14.29 -11.93
N PRO A 202 14.30 14.71 -10.71
CA PRO A 202 14.16 16.11 -10.30
C PRO A 202 14.73 17.06 -11.35
N LEU A 203 13.96 18.10 -11.68
CA LEU A 203 14.43 19.16 -12.58
C LEU A 203 15.72 19.76 -12.03
N ALA A 204 16.71 19.97 -12.90
CA ALA A 204 17.92 20.67 -12.52
C ALA A 204 17.60 22.13 -12.15
N PRO A 205 18.38 22.75 -11.26
CA PRO A 205 18.27 24.19 -11.02
C PRO A 205 18.35 24.95 -12.36
N GLY A 206 17.48 25.94 -12.54
CA GLY A 206 17.40 26.69 -13.79
C GLY A 206 16.63 25.99 -14.91
N GLN A 207 16.00 24.84 -14.68
CA GLN A 207 15.07 24.23 -15.65
C GLN A 207 13.61 24.54 -15.32
N ALA A 208 12.79 24.65 -16.36
CA ALA A 208 11.36 24.85 -16.23
C ALA A 208 10.57 24.13 -17.34
N VAL A 209 9.28 23.90 -17.10
CA VAL A 209 8.37 23.31 -18.09
C VAL A 209 7.31 24.34 -18.45
N LEU A 210 7.23 24.68 -19.74
CA LEU A 210 6.20 25.57 -20.28
C LEU A 210 4.96 24.75 -20.66
N VAL A 211 3.82 25.09 -20.07
CA VAL A 211 2.56 24.37 -20.24
C VAL A 211 1.41 25.31 -20.61
N HIS A 212 0.41 24.78 -21.32
CA HIS A 212 -0.84 25.46 -21.60
C HIS A 212 -1.98 24.72 -20.89
N ASN A 213 -2.68 25.44 -20.02
CA ASN A 213 -3.89 24.94 -19.40
C ASN A 213 -5.11 25.53 -20.12
N SER A 214 -5.83 24.70 -20.86
CA SER A 214 -7.04 25.09 -21.59
C SER A 214 -8.31 25.03 -20.73
N ALA A 215 -8.22 24.50 -19.51
CA ALA A 215 -9.36 24.22 -18.63
C ALA A 215 -9.31 25.01 -17.32
N GLY A 216 -10.46 25.11 -16.65
CA GLY A 216 -10.58 25.75 -15.33
C GLY A 216 -10.79 27.28 -15.41
N PRO A 217 -10.73 27.97 -14.26
CA PRO A 217 -11.12 29.37 -14.15
C PRO A 217 -10.11 30.35 -14.78
N THR A 218 -8.86 29.92 -14.95
CA THR A 218 -7.76 30.75 -15.45
C THR A 218 -7.02 30.01 -16.58
N PRO A 219 -7.61 29.93 -17.78
CA PRO A 219 -6.94 29.35 -18.94
C PRO A 219 -5.77 30.23 -19.37
N GLY A 220 -4.74 29.64 -19.96
CA GLY A 220 -3.58 30.36 -20.47
C GLY A 220 -2.29 29.57 -20.34
N ASP A 221 -1.18 30.27 -20.53
CA ASP A 221 0.16 29.71 -20.46
C ASP A 221 0.75 29.86 -19.06
N TRP A 222 1.45 28.81 -18.63
CA TRP A 222 2.00 28.70 -17.28
C TRP A 222 3.41 28.14 -17.35
N LEU A 223 4.23 28.60 -16.41
CA LEU A 223 5.56 28.07 -16.20
C LEU A 223 5.57 27.22 -14.93
N LEU A 224 6.01 25.96 -15.05
CA LEU A 224 6.29 25.09 -13.91
C LEU A 224 7.78 25.21 -13.58
N TRP A 225 8.09 25.69 -12.39
CA TRP A 225 9.47 25.95 -11.96
C TRP A 225 9.55 25.84 -10.43
N ASP A 226 10.66 25.34 -9.91
CA ASP A 226 10.96 25.36 -8.45
C ASP A 226 9.80 24.91 -7.54
N GLY A 227 9.09 23.84 -7.93
CA GLY A 227 7.98 23.30 -7.14
C GLY A 227 6.69 24.13 -7.15
N LYS A 228 6.57 25.12 -8.04
CA LYS A 228 5.40 26.00 -8.19
C LYS A 228 5.03 26.19 -9.65
N ARG A 229 3.85 26.76 -9.88
CA ARG A 229 3.37 27.19 -11.20
C ARG A 229 3.04 28.67 -11.19
N SER A 230 3.54 29.41 -12.17
CA SER A 230 3.22 30.83 -12.33
C SER A 230 2.56 31.07 -13.69
N PRO A 231 1.48 31.88 -13.75
CA PRO A 231 0.96 32.35 -15.02
C PRO A 231 2.01 33.20 -15.74
N ILE A 232 2.08 33.06 -17.07
CA ILE A 232 3.00 33.85 -17.91
C ILE A 232 2.29 34.27 -19.20
N ASP A 233 2.51 35.52 -19.61
CA ASP A 233 2.11 36.02 -20.93
C ASP A 233 3.30 35.92 -21.89
N LEU A 234 3.21 35.02 -22.87
CA LEU A 234 4.27 34.82 -23.86
C LEU A 234 4.43 35.99 -24.84
N ALA A 235 3.43 36.89 -24.93
CA ALA A 235 3.56 38.13 -25.70
C ALA A 235 4.40 39.19 -24.97
N ASN A 236 4.57 39.06 -23.65
CA ASN A 236 5.39 39.97 -22.87
C ASN A 236 6.89 39.66 -23.05
N ARG A 237 7.49 40.29 -24.05
CA ARG A 237 8.91 40.15 -24.39
C ARG A 237 9.84 40.59 -23.26
N ALA A 238 9.45 41.61 -22.49
CA ALA A 238 10.26 42.08 -21.37
C ALA A 238 10.49 40.99 -20.31
N VAL A 239 9.45 40.19 -20.04
CA VAL A 239 9.50 39.05 -19.11
C VAL A 239 10.17 37.85 -19.75
N THR A 240 9.75 37.44 -20.94
CA THR A 240 10.26 36.20 -21.58
C THR A 240 11.74 36.28 -21.93
N ASP A 241 12.24 37.45 -22.35
CA ASP A 241 13.68 37.66 -22.59
C ASP A 241 14.48 37.68 -21.28
N ALA A 242 13.92 38.26 -20.20
CA ALA A 242 14.54 38.24 -18.88
C ALA A 242 14.60 36.84 -18.25
N LEU A 243 13.62 35.98 -18.56
CA LEU A 243 13.61 34.57 -18.18
C LEU A 243 14.56 33.72 -19.02
N GLY A 244 15.13 34.26 -20.11
CA GLY A 244 16.08 33.54 -20.96
C GLY A 244 15.48 32.74 -22.12
N PHE A 245 14.20 32.94 -22.47
CA PHE A 245 13.55 32.14 -23.53
C PHE A 245 13.91 32.59 -24.96
N GLY A 246 14.51 33.77 -25.12
CA GLY A 246 14.93 34.30 -26.42
C GLY A 246 13.78 34.56 -27.38
N ALA A 247 14.07 34.63 -28.69
CA ALA A 247 13.09 35.00 -29.71
C ALA A 247 12.14 33.85 -30.11
N GLN A 248 12.62 32.61 -30.10
CA GLN A 248 11.84 31.43 -30.47
C GLN A 248 11.44 30.65 -29.22
N ILE A 249 10.28 30.98 -28.67
CA ILE A 249 9.70 30.24 -27.55
C ILE A 249 8.98 28.99 -28.11
N PRO A 250 9.28 27.78 -27.62
CA PRO A 250 8.58 26.57 -28.05
C PRO A 250 7.10 26.64 -27.69
N ALA A 251 6.26 25.95 -28.45
CA ALA A 251 4.84 25.84 -28.14
C ALA A 251 4.65 25.18 -26.76
N PRO A 252 3.85 25.77 -25.86
CA PRO A 252 3.54 25.15 -24.57
C PRO A 252 2.87 23.78 -24.75
N ARG A 253 3.22 22.82 -23.91
CA ARG A 253 2.57 21.49 -23.92
C ARG A 253 1.23 21.54 -23.15
N PRO A 254 0.20 20.80 -23.56
CA PRO A 254 -1.03 20.71 -22.76
C PRO A 254 -0.73 20.12 -21.37
N ILE A 255 -1.51 20.51 -20.38
CA ILE A 255 -1.45 19.95 -19.03
C ILE A 255 -2.85 19.56 -18.54
N ALA A 256 -2.97 18.40 -17.93
CA ALA A 256 -4.18 17.91 -17.31
C ALA A 256 -4.41 18.59 -15.96
N ALA A 257 -5.69 18.77 -15.61
CA ALA A 257 -6.10 19.39 -14.36
C ALA A 257 -5.51 18.70 -13.11
N GLY A 258 -5.28 17.38 -13.16
CA GLY A 258 -4.68 16.61 -12.06
C GLY A 258 -3.27 17.09 -11.70
N LEU A 259 -2.36 17.12 -12.67
CA LEU A 259 -0.99 17.62 -12.43
C LEU A 259 -0.98 19.13 -12.16
N PHE A 260 -1.77 19.91 -12.90
CA PHE A 260 -1.86 21.34 -12.72
C PHE A 260 -2.28 21.73 -11.30
N ASN A 261 -3.29 21.07 -10.74
CA ASN A 261 -3.77 21.34 -9.37
C ASN A 261 -2.87 20.76 -8.27
N ALA A 262 -2.04 19.75 -8.60
CA ALA A 262 -1.07 19.21 -7.66
C ALA A 262 0.07 20.20 -7.36
N ILE A 263 0.36 21.12 -8.30
CA ILE A 263 1.44 22.10 -8.17
C ILE A 263 0.88 23.42 -7.60
N PRO A 264 1.43 23.93 -6.48
CA PRO A 264 1.05 25.20 -5.88
C PRO A 264 1.16 26.37 -6.86
N GLN A 265 0.16 27.24 -6.86
CA GLN A 265 0.16 28.44 -7.67
C GLN A 265 0.97 29.55 -6.99
N ALA A 266 1.91 30.12 -7.74
CA ALA A 266 2.64 31.33 -7.39
C ALA A 266 2.09 32.53 -8.19
N PRO A 267 2.46 33.78 -7.81
CA PRO A 267 2.07 34.97 -8.55
C PRO A 267 2.46 34.91 -10.04
N ALA A 268 1.78 35.73 -10.85
CA ALA A 268 2.08 35.88 -12.27
C ALA A 268 3.50 36.42 -12.47
N LEU A 269 4.21 35.87 -13.46
CA LEU A 269 5.51 36.39 -13.88
C LEU A 269 5.27 37.64 -14.73
N ILE A 270 5.20 38.78 -14.05
CA ILE A 270 5.04 40.12 -14.64
C ILE A 270 6.00 41.09 -13.95
N ALA A 271 6.26 42.24 -14.56
CA ALA A 271 6.96 43.31 -13.86
C ALA A 271 6.17 43.73 -12.61
N PRO A 272 6.78 43.75 -11.41
CA PRO A 272 6.07 44.16 -10.21
C PRO A 272 5.67 45.63 -10.31
N ALA A 273 4.49 45.97 -9.79
CA ALA A 273 4.05 47.35 -9.73
C ALA A 273 4.83 48.08 -8.62
N ILE A 274 5.60 49.09 -9.00
CA ILE A 274 6.38 49.92 -8.07
C ILE A 274 5.69 51.27 -7.92
N PRO A 275 5.23 51.65 -6.71
CA PRO A 275 4.65 52.97 -6.47
C PRO A 275 5.61 54.11 -6.82
N GLU A 276 5.09 55.19 -7.39
CA GLU A 276 5.87 56.37 -7.78
C GLU A 276 7.02 56.07 -8.77
N ALA A 277 6.91 55.00 -9.56
CA ALA A 277 7.90 54.67 -10.59
C ALA A 277 8.18 55.85 -11.54
N GLY A 278 9.45 56.17 -11.76
CA GLY A 278 9.91 57.33 -12.52
C GLY A 278 10.13 58.61 -11.68
N ALA A 279 9.62 58.68 -10.45
CA ALA A 279 9.87 59.81 -9.56
C ALA A 279 11.26 59.73 -8.89
N PRO A 280 11.82 60.84 -8.38
CA PRO A 280 13.01 60.80 -7.56
C PRO A 280 12.78 60.04 -6.24
N PRO A 281 13.74 59.22 -5.77
CA PRO A 281 13.65 58.55 -4.47
C PRO A 281 13.73 59.57 -3.32
N ARG A 282 13.24 59.19 -2.12
CA ARG A 282 13.22 60.06 -0.92
C ARG A 282 14.54 60.02 -0.12
N PHE A 283 15.56 59.40 -0.68
CA PHE A 283 16.89 59.29 -0.11
C PHE A 283 17.95 59.71 -1.14
N PRO A 284 19.12 60.21 -0.71
CA PRO A 284 20.15 60.67 -1.61
C PRO A 284 20.86 59.49 -2.29
N LEU A 285 21.10 59.61 -3.59
CA LEU A 285 22.00 58.76 -4.38
C LEU A 285 23.03 59.66 -5.09
N SER A 286 24.24 59.16 -5.34
CA SER A 286 25.31 59.89 -6.03
C SER A 286 24.97 60.19 -7.49
N THR A 287 24.10 59.37 -8.08
CA THR A 287 23.64 59.47 -9.46
C THR A 287 22.12 59.66 -9.47
N PRO A 288 21.56 60.54 -10.33
CA PRO A 288 20.12 60.67 -10.47
C PRO A 288 19.52 59.37 -11.03
N VAL A 289 18.91 58.57 -10.14
CA VAL A 289 18.24 57.32 -10.49
C VAL A 289 16.80 57.36 -9.98
N PRO A 290 15.80 57.18 -10.85
CA PRO A 290 14.40 57.23 -10.42
C PRO A 290 13.98 55.94 -9.71
N VAL A 291 12.90 56.04 -8.94
CA VAL A 291 12.19 54.89 -8.37
C VAL A 291 11.75 53.94 -9.50
N GLY A 292 11.94 52.64 -9.29
CA GLY A 292 11.68 51.58 -10.27
C GLY A 292 12.86 51.23 -11.16
N ALA A 293 13.92 52.04 -11.19
CA ALA A 293 15.14 51.70 -11.90
C ALA A 293 15.99 50.65 -11.14
N VAL A 294 16.96 50.10 -11.86
CA VAL A 294 17.90 49.11 -11.33
C VAL A 294 19.29 49.73 -11.24
N VAL A 295 19.96 49.49 -10.11
CA VAL A 295 21.37 49.83 -9.88
C VAL A 295 22.17 48.56 -9.58
N THR A 296 23.49 48.66 -9.71
CA THR A 296 24.41 47.55 -9.44
C THR A 296 25.42 47.93 -8.38
N ALA A 297 25.90 46.94 -7.64
CA ALA A 297 27.11 47.04 -6.83
C ALA A 297 27.91 45.74 -6.98
N TYR A 298 29.13 45.72 -6.46
CA TYR A 298 29.95 44.51 -6.41
C TYR A 298 30.04 44.00 -4.97
N ASP A 299 29.87 42.70 -4.79
CA ASP A 299 30.23 42.03 -3.54
C ASP A 299 31.76 41.89 -3.44
N ALA A 300 32.26 41.47 -2.27
CA ALA A 300 33.70 41.39 -1.97
C ALA A 300 34.47 40.43 -2.91
N ASP A 301 33.77 39.47 -3.52
CA ASP A 301 34.30 38.51 -4.49
C ASP A 301 34.20 39.00 -5.94
N ASN A 302 33.84 40.27 -6.15
CA ASN A 302 33.67 40.91 -7.45
C ASN A 302 32.50 40.34 -8.28
N THR A 303 31.52 39.71 -7.62
CA THR A 303 30.23 39.37 -8.25
C THR A 303 29.29 40.58 -8.29
N ILE A 304 28.53 40.72 -9.38
CA ILE A 304 27.57 41.81 -9.55
C ILE A 304 26.32 41.50 -8.74
N ARG A 305 25.91 42.46 -7.92
CA ARG A 305 24.65 42.44 -7.17
C ARG A 305 23.70 43.50 -7.69
N HIS A 306 22.47 43.11 -7.96
CA HIS A 306 21.43 44.00 -8.46
C HIS A 306 20.52 44.50 -7.33
N TYR A 307 20.11 45.76 -7.44
CA TYR A 307 19.14 46.37 -6.53
C TYR A 307 18.05 47.09 -7.31
N ALA A 308 16.80 46.96 -6.84
CA ALA A 308 15.71 47.84 -7.23
C ALA A 308 15.74 49.11 -6.39
N VAL A 309 15.55 50.27 -7.02
CA VAL A 309 15.35 51.54 -6.33
C VAL A 309 13.87 51.70 -5.99
N LEU A 310 13.54 51.71 -4.71
CA LEU A 310 12.19 51.99 -4.20
C LEU A 310 12.11 53.43 -3.68
N THR A 311 10.91 53.87 -3.27
CA THR A 311 10.72 55.25 -2.77
C THR A 311 11.50 55.51 -1.49
N ASP A 312 11.66 54.49 -0.65
CA ASP A 312 12.19 54.55 0.71
C ASP A 312 13.57 53.88 0.88
N GLY A 313 14.04 53.09 -0.09
CA GLY A 313 15.36 52.47 -0.02
C GLY A 313 15.74 51.61 -1.23
N LEU A 314 16.80 50.82 -1.08
CA LEU A 314 17.24 49.82 -2.04
C LEU A 314 16.81 48.43 -1.60
N GLN A 315 16.33 47.62 -2.54
CA GLN A 315 16.02 46.21 -2.31
C GLN A 315 16.92 45.31 -3.17
N PRO A 316 17.65 44.33 -2.59
CA PRO A 316 18.37 43.34 -3.37
C PRO A 316 17.40 42.51 -4.24
N ILE A 317 17.74 42.30 -5.50
CA ILE A 317 16.91 41.57 -6.46
C ILE A 317 17.74 40.56 -7.26
N SER A 318 17.07 39.55 -7.85
CA SER A 318 17.72 38.59 -8.74
C SER A 318 18.10 39.21 -10.09
N PRO A 319 19.09 38.66 -10.80
CA PRO A 319 19.39 39.02 -12.19
C PRO A 319 18.16 38.99 -13.12
N VAL A 320 17.28 37.99 -12.95
CA VAL A 320 16.03 37.89 -13.72
C VAL A 320 15.10 39.05 -13.42
N LEU A 321 14.86 39.36 -12.15
CA LEU A 321 13.98 40.47 -11.77
C LEU A 321 14.56 41.83 -12.20
N ALA A 322 15.88 41.99 -12.11
CA ALA A 322 16.60 43.15 -12.64
C ALA A 322 16.39 43.31 -14.15
N ALA A 323 16.48 42.22 -14.91
CA ALA A 323 16.20 42.22 -16.34
C ALA A 323 14.72 42.50 -16.64
N ILE A 324 13.77 41.93 -15.89
CA ILE A 324 12.33 42.21 -16.04
C ILE A 324 12.07 43.72 -15.88
N LEU A 325 12.59 44.34 -14.81
CA LEU A 325 12.39 45.76 -14.55
C LEU A 325 12.99 46.62 -15.66
N ARG A 326 14.24 46.35 -16.06
CA ARG A 326 14.94 47.11 -17.11
C ARG A 326 14.30 46.97 -18.49
N ASN A 327 13.88 45.76 -18.86
CA ASN A 327 13.24 45.51 -20.14
C ASN A 327 11.85 46.15 -20.20
N THR A 328 11.18 46.29 -19.05
CA THR A 328 9.87 46.94 -18.96
C THR A 328 10.00 48.45 -19.07
N ASN A 329 10.95 49.06 -18.35
CA ASN A 329 11.25 50.48 -18.46
C ASN A 329 12.69 50.75 -17.99
N SER A 330 13.54 51.24 -18.88
CA SER A 330 14.91 51.62 -18.55
C SER A 330 15.02 53.00 -17.91
N PHE A 331 13.95 53.80 -17.95
CA PHE A 331 13.93 55.22 -17.56
C PHE A 331 15.04 56.05 -18.25
N GLY A 332 15.43 55.67 -19.47
CA GLY A 332 16.49 56.33 -20.23
C GLY A 332 17.91 55.93 -19.82
N LEU A 333 18.07 54.98 -18.89
CA LEU A 333 19.37 54.47 -18.46
C LEU A 333 19.85 53.35 -19.39
N GLU A 334 20.92 53.59 -20.15
CA GLU A 334 21.52 52.57 -21.02
C GLU A 334 22.03 51.37 -20.22
N GLN A 335 22.72 51.61 -19.10
CA GLN A 335 23.24 50.59 -18.19
C GLN A 335 22.82 50.89 -16.75
N PRO A 336 22.71 49.89 -15.86
CA PRO A 336 22.43 50.13 -14.46
C PRO A 336 23.60 50.93 -13.86
N PRO A 337 23.37 52.12 -13.28
CA PRO A 337 24.44 52.84 -12.60
C PRO A 337 25.05 51.98 -11.50
N GLN A 338 26.37 52.06 -11.36
CA GLN A 338 27.11 51.35 -10.33
C GLN A 338 27.22 52.22 -9.08
N LEU A 339 26.82 51.67 -7.94
CA LEU A 339 26.98 52.28 -6.63
C LEU A 339 28.23 51.72 -5.93
N GLY A 340 28.84 52.55 -5.08
CA GLY A 340 29.92 52.12 -4.20
C GLY A 340 29.41 51.31 -3.00
N ALA A 341 30.22 50.41 -2.46
CA ALA A 341 29.85 49.61 -1.28
C ALA A 341 29.45 50.48 -0.07
N ASP A 342 30.18 51.56 0.18
CA ASP A 342 29.88 52.52 1.26
C ASP A 342 28.55 53.26 1.05
N GLU A 343 28.15 53.47 -0.20
CA GLU A 343 26.88 54.13 -0.53
C GLU A 343 25.71 53.18 -0.34
N VAL A 344 25.83 51.93 -0.79
CA VAL A 344 24.84 50.88 -0.52
C VAL A 344 24.66 50.69 0.98
N ALA A 345 25.75 50.65 1.75
CA ALA A 345 25.70 50.48 3.20
C ALA A 345 25.02 51.64 3.96
N ARG A 346 25.07 52.87 3.42
CA ARG A 346 24.39 54.04 4.01
C ARG A 346 22.94 54.18 3.57
N THR A 347 22.58 53.58 2.44
CA THR A 347 21.23 53.66 1.89
C THR A 347 20.27 52.76 2.68
N PRO A 348 19.04 53.22 2.99
CA PRO A 348 18.07 52.38 3.68
C PRO A 348 17.74 51.10 2.87
N ALA A 349 17.54 49.98 3.57
CA ALA A 349 17.05 48.75 2.97
C ALA A 349 15.52 48.79 2.86
N ALA A 350 14.99 48.47 1.68
CA ALA A 350 13.56 48.41 1.42
C ALA A 350 13.12 46.97 1.06
N ASN A 351 11.84 46.66 1.28
CA ASN A 351 11.26 45.34 1.05
C ASN A 351 9.87 45.46 0.37
N GLY A 352 9.79 46.22 -0.72
CA GLY A 352 8.53 46.50 -1.42
C GLY A 352 8.15 45.47 -2.49
N ILE A 353 9.07 44.61 -2.91
CA ILE A 353 8.85 43.59 -3.94
C ILE A 353 8.97 42.20 -3.32
N ASP A 354 8.05 41.29 -3.65
CA ASP A 354 8.24 39.87 -3.33
C ASP A 354 9.25 39.24 -4.31
N THR A 355 10.51 39.18 -3.91
CA THR A 355 11.58 38.64 -4.76
C THR A 355 11.50 37.12 -4.91
N ALA A 356 10.85 36.41 -3.98
CA ALA A 356 10.72 34.95 -4.04
C ALA A 356 9.69 34.50 -5.09
N ALA A 357 8.83 35.42 -5.55
CA ALA A 357 7.90 35.19 -6.66
C ALA A 357 8.58 35.05 -8.03
N TYR A 358 9.88 35.33 -8.14
CA TYR A 358 10.63 35.32 -9.40
C TYR A 358 11.80 34.34 -9.37
N PRO A 359 12.21 33.76 -10.51
CA PRO A 359 13.42 32.96 -10.59
C PRO A 359 14.67 33.76 -10.19
N ALA A 360 15.60 33.09 -9.53
CA ALA A 360 16.90 33.69 -9.20
C ALA A 360 17.78 33.82 -10.46
N GLU A 361 17.74 32.84 -11.35
CA GLU A 361 18.56 32.76 -12.55
C GLU A 361 17.69 32.53 -13.79
N PRO A 362 18.19 32.86 -15.00
CA PRO A 362 17.52 32.54 -16.25
C PRO A 362 17.20 31.04 -16.36
N LEU A 363 16.08 30.75 -17.01
CA LEU A 363 15.51 29.41 -17.09
C LEU A 363 15.69 28.80 -18.48
N THR A 364 15.97 27.50 -18.51
CA THR A 364 15.99 26.67 -19.71
C THR A 364 14.71 25.83 -19.77
N LEU A 365 14.00 25.91 -20.89
CA LEU A 365 12.78 25.14 -21.09
C LEU A 365 13.07 23.68 -21.43
N VAL A 366 12.37 22.77 -20.77
CA VAL A 366 12.46 21.33 -21.06
C VAL A 366 11.62 20.99 -22.30
N GLU A 367 12.26 20.34 -23.27
CA GLU A 367 11.59 19.92 -24.51
C GLU A 367 10.64 18.73 -24.29
N PRO A 368 9.40 18.78 -24.79
CA PRO A 368 8.43 17.69 -24.63
C PRO A 368 8.79 16.39 -25.37
N SER A 369 9.53 16.49 -26.46
CA SER A 369 9.97 15.35 -27.26
C SER A 369 11.00 14.48 -26.53
N ALA A 370 11.95 15.13 -25.84
CA ALA A 370 12.98 14.46 -25.04
C ALA A 370 12.45 13.99 -23.67
N SER A 371 11.60 14.82 -23.05
CA SER A 371 11.04 14.54 -21.73
C SER A 371 9.51 14.71 -21.73
N PRO A 372 8.76 13.73 -22.29
CA PRO A 372 7.30 13.77 -22.36
C PRO A 372 6.61 13.69 -20.99
N ILE A 373 7.30 13.21 -19.96
CA ILE A 373 6.75 13.05 -18.61
C ILE A 373 7.14 14.24 -17.76
N THR A 374 6.15 14.81 -17.07
CA THR A 374 6.34 15.82 -16.01
C THR A 374 5.64 15.32 -14.76
N CYS A 375 6.31 15.39 -13.61
CA CYS A 375 5.72 14.99 -12.34
C CYS A 375 5.86 16.07 -11.27
N ALA A 376 4.95 16.05 -10.30
CA ALA A 376 5.02 16.76 -9.06
C ALA A 376 5.12 15.74 -7.92
N GLN A 377 6.25 15.71 -7.23
CA GLN A 377 6.46 14.88 -6.05
C GLN A 377 6.33 15.72 -4.79
N TRP A 378 5.33 15.40 -3.98
CA TRP A 378 5.12 15.99 -2.67
C TRP A 378 5.62 15.02 -1.59
N ILE A 379 6.49 15.50 -0.71
CA ILE A 379 7.07 14.70 0.38
C ILE A 379 6.87 15.43 1.70
N LYS A 380 6.42 14.69 2.72
CA LYS A 380 6.51 15.10 4.12
C LYS A 380 7.08 13.93 4.94
N PRO A 381 8.39 13.96 5.25
CA PRO A 381 9.02 12.92 6.07
C PRO A 381 8.45 12.87 7.48
N ALA A 382 8.57 11.71 8.12
CA ALA A 382 8.15 11.53 9.51
C ALA A 382 8.89 12.52 10.43
N GLY A 383 8.12 13.27 11.23
CA GLY A 383 8.67 14.28 12.16
C GLY A 383 9.06 15.61 11.53
N ALA A 384 8.97 15.78 10.21
CA ALA A 384 9.25 17.05 9.55
C ALA A 384 8.13 18.07 9.79
N THR A 385 8.51 19.32 10.08
CA THR A 385 7.56 20.45 10.22
C THR A 385 6.94 20.84 8.89
N GLU A 386 7.76 20.88 7.83
CA GLU A 386 7.36 21.33 6.50
C GLU A 386 7.37 20.19 5.49
N SER A 387 6.48 20.29 4.51
CA SER A 387 6.48 19.48 3.30
C SER A 387 7.31 20.16 2.21
N ARG A 388 7.76 19.37 1.22
CA ARG A 388 8.43 19.87 0.03
C ARG A 388 7.74 19.36 -1.22
N LEU A 389 7.61 20.19 -2.24
CA LEU A 389 7.22 19.77 -3.58
C LEU A 389 8.38 19.91 -4.55
N THR A 390 8.65 18.87 -5.31
CA THR A 390 9.71 18.81 -6.32
C THR A 390 9.09 18.52 -7.67
N LEU A 391 9.53 19.22 -8.71
CA LEU A 391 9.15 18.90 -10.08
C LEU A 391 10.15 17.89 -10.66
N LEU A 392 9.65 16.88 -11.37
CA LEU A 392 10.45 15.89 -12.06
C LEU A 392 10.13 15.90 -13.56
N SER A 393 11.09 15.54 -14.40
CA SER A 393 10.86 15.34 -15.83
C SER A 393 11.78 14.26 -16.42
N GLY A 394 11.30 13.57 -17.45
CA GLY A 394 12.05 12.55 -18.17
C GLY A 394 11.19 11.80 -19.20
N ALA A 395 11.69 10.67 -19.69
CA ALA A 395 11.03 9.89 -20.74
C ALA A 395 10.20 8.71 -20.21
N VAL A 396 10.53 8.20 -19.03
CA VAL A 396 9.87 7.03 -18.41
C VAL A 396 9.28 7.39 -17.05
N LEU A 397 8.12 6.81 -16.71
CA LEU A 397 7.51 7.01 -15.39
C LEU A 397 8.48 6.52 -14.30
N PRO A 398 8.64 7.24 -13.18
CA PRO A 398 9.62 6.90 -12.15
C PRO A 398 9.10 5.81 -11.21
N LEU A 399 8.68 4.67 -11.78
CA LEU A 399 8.15 3.52 -11.05
C LEU A 399 9.30 2.61 -10.55
N PRO A 400 9.26 2.18 -9.27
CA PRO A 400 10.08 1.07 -8.76
C PRO A 400 10.00 -0.19 -9.62
N ASP A 401 11.10 -0.93 -9.68
CA ASP A 401 11.15 -2.18 -10.45
C ASP A 401 10.10 -3.17 -9.95
N GLY A 402 9.31 -3.71 -10.89
CA GLY A 402 8.21 -4.64 -10.58
C GLY A 402 6.88 -3.97 -10.20
N LEU A 403 6.86 -2.66 -9.90
CA LEU A 403 5.62 -1.93 -9.67
C LEU A 403 4.89 -1.68 -11.00
N ARG A 404 3.60 -1.99 -11.03
CA ARG A 404 2.75 -1.80 -12.22
C ARG A 404 1.62 -0.84 -11.91
N THR A 405 1.16 -0.15 -12.95
CA THR A 405 -0.01 0.71 -12.87
C THR A 405 -1.31 -0.09 -12.90
N VAL A 406 -2.33 0.43 -12.23
CA VAL A 406 -3.73 0.00 -12.33
C VAL A 406 -4.50 1.13 -13.00
N ASP A 407 -5.26 0.80 -14.05
CA ASP A 407 -6.14 1.76 -14.71
C ASP A 407 -7.38 2.02 -13.84
N LEU A 408 -7.73 3.30 -13.65
CA LEU A 408 -8.92 3.69 -12.92
C LEU A 408 -10.11 3.76 -13.88
N VAL A 409 -11.21 3.08 -13.55
CA VAL A 409 -12.45 3.09 -14.35
C VAL A 409 -13.03 4.51 -14.48
N GLY A 410 -12.95 5.29 -13.40
CA GLY A 410 -13.42 6.68 -13.36
C GLY A 410 -12.46 7.69 -14.01
N ALA A 411 -11.46 7.26 -14.78
CA ALA A 411 -10.46 8.14 -15.39
C ALA A 411 -11.08 9.38 -16.05
N GLY A 412 -10.59 10.57 -15.69
CA GLY A 412 -11.08 11.85 -16.21
C GLY A 412 -12.39 12.34 -15.59
N SER A 413 -13.16 11.48 -14.91
CA SER A 413 -14.36 11.88 -14.17
C SER A 413 -13.96 12.63 -12.89
N ASN A 414 -14.47 13.85 -12.72
CA ASN A 414 -14.25 14.69 -11.53
C ASN A 414 -12.77 14.84 -11.11
N GLY A 415 -11.84 14.82 -12.08
CA GLY A 415 -10.40 14.96 -11.81
C GLY A 415 -9.68 13.68 -11.37
N THR A 416 -10.33 12.52 -11.45
CA THR A 416 -9.71 11.21 -11.20
C THR A 416 -8.60 10.95 -12.22
N ALA A 417 -7.44 10.48 -11.76
CA ALA A 417 -6.31 10.13 -12.61
C ALA A 417 -6.67 8.97 -13.56
N ASN A 418 -5.91 8.82 -14.64
CA ASN A 418 -6.06 7.67 -15.52
C ASN A 418 -5.57 6.40 -14.83
N ARG A 419 -4.51 6.51 -14.03
CA ARG A 419 -3.81 5.37 -13.43
C ARG A 419 -3.32 5.66 -12.04
N VAL A 420 -3.07 4.59 -11.31
CA VAL A 420 -2.42 4.61 -10.01
C VAL A 420 -1.34 3.54 -9.96
N ALA A 421 -0.29 3.77 -9.19
CA ALA A 421 0.75 2.79 -8.89
C ALA A 421 0.96 2.75 -7.38
N LEU A 422 0.40 1.72 -6.74
CA LEU A 422 0.55 1.45 -5.31
C LEU A 422 1.03 0.02 -5.11
N THR A 423 1.74 -0.23 -4.00
CA THR A 423 2.21 -1.58 -3.67
C THR A 423 1.02 -2.53 -3.49
N PRO A 424 0.91 -3.62 -4.28
CA PRO A 424 -0.19 -4.57 -4.14
C PRO A 424 -0.19 -5.21 -2.75
N GLY A 425 -1.37 -5.41 -2.16
CA GLY A 425 -1.47 -6.01 -0.83
C GLY A 425 -1.76 -5.02 0.29
N THR A 426 -1.34 -3.76 0.14
CA THR A 426 -1.35 -2.77 1.21
C THR A 426 -1.99 -1.46 0.76
N GLY A 427 -2.71 -0.80 1.66
CA GLY A 427 -3.23 0.54 1.44
C GLY A 427 -2.64 1.57 2.40
N TYR A 428 -3.05 2.82 2.24
CA TYR A 428 -2.52 3.94 3.02
C TYR A 428 -3.63 4.55 3.89
N PHE A 429 -3.35 4.68 5.18
CA PHE A 429 -4.16 5.48 6.08
C PHE A 429 -3.65 6.91 6.03
N VAL A 430 -4.47 7.82 5.50
CA VAL A 430 -4.04 9.18 5.16
C VAL A 430 -4.93 10.24 5.80
N GLN A 431 -4.38 11.42 6.01
CA GLN A 431 -5.09 12.60 6.52
C GLN A 431 -4.87 13.77 5.60
N THR A 432 -5.94 14.49 5.26
CA THR A 432 -5.82 15.63 4.37
C THR A 432 -5.07 16.79 5.03
N VAL A 433 -4.24 17.47 4.25
CA VAL A 433 -3.52 18.68 4.64
C VAL A 433 -3.65 19.75 3.56
N GLY A 434 -3.41 21.01 3.94
CA GLY A 434 -3.21 22.08 2.98
C GLY A 434 -1.96 21.81 2.11
N SER A 435 -1.97 22.34 0.89
CA SER A 435 -0.87 22.17 -0.07
C SER A 435 0.35 23.04 0.24
N GLU A 436 0.20 24.05 1.10
CA GLU A 436 1.27 24.98 1.48
C GLU A 436 2.22 24.35 2.52
N PRO A 437 3.55 24.62 2.43
CA PRO A 437 4.50 24.20 3.46
C PRO A 437 4.07 24.67 4.85
N GLY A 438 4.16 23.79 5.84
CA GLY A 438 3.78 24.09 7.23
C GLY A 438 2.27 24.04 7.52
N SER A 439 1.42 23.69 6.55
CA SER A 439 -0.02 23.51 6.77
C SER A 439 -0.29 22.52 7.92
N PRO A 440 -1.21 22.85 8.86
CA PRO A 440 -1.52 21.97 9.98
C PRO A 440 -2.18 20.67 9.50
N THR A 441 -1.87 19.57 10.20
CA THR A 441 -2.48 18.25 9.99
C THR A 441 -3.81 18.18 10.74
N ALA A 442 -4.85 18.79 10.18
CA ALA A 442 -6.18 18.88 10.80
C ALA A 442 -7.34 18.45 9.88
N GLY A 443 -7.03 17.88 8.72
CA GLY A 443 -8.05 17.46 7.76
C GLY A 443 -8.69 16.11 8.09
N SER A 444 -9.62 15.71 7.22
CA SER A 444 -10.37 14.45 7.31
C SER A 444 -9.47 13.23 7.03
N LEU A 445 -9.86 12.11 7.62
CA LEU A 445 -9.17 10.83 7.49
C LEU A 445 -9.70 10.02 6.31
N PHE A 446 -8.81 9.31 5.62
CA PHE A 446 -9.15 8.46 4.50
C PHE A 446 -8.35 7.16 4.53
N TRP A 447 -8.95 6.11 3.96
CA TRP A 447 -8.24 4.92 3.52
C TRP A 447 -8.06 4.96 2.00
N VAL A 448 -6.85 4.67 1.50
CA VAL A 448 -6.58 4.50 0.07
C VAL A 448 -6.21 3.04 -0.18
N SER A 449 -7.00 2.34 -1.00
CA SER A 449 -6.73 0.94 -1.36
C SER A 449 -5.55 0.79 -2.33
N ASP A 450 -5.03 -0.44 -2.45
CA ASP A 450 -4.04 -0.80 -3.48
C ASP A 450 -4.57 -0.71 -4.91
N THR A 451 -5.89 -0.61 -5.08
CA THR A 451 -6.57 -0.34 -6.36
C THR A 451 -6.78 1.15 -6.64
N GLY A 452 -6.36 2.03 -5.73
CA GLY A 452 -6.47 3.50 -5.88
C GLY A 452 -7.87 4.05 -5.71
N VAL A 453 -8.66 3.42 -4.85
CA VAL A 453 -9.94 3.96 -4.38
C VAL A 453 -9.73 4.58 -3.01
N ARG A 454 -10.19 5.83 -2.82
CA ARG A 454 -10.20 6.53 -1.54
C ARG A 454 -11.55 6.39 -0.85
N TYR A 455 -11.52 6.15 0.45
CA TYR A 455 -12.69 5.98 1.29
C TYR A 455 -12.58 6.95 2.46
N GLY A 456 -13.53 7.89 2.58
CA GLY A 456 -13.57 8.81 3.72
C GLY A 456 -13.90 8.04 4.99
N ILE A 457 -13.20 8.32 6.09
CA ILE A 457 -13.49 7.72 7.39
C ILE A 457 -14.22 8.77 8.21
N ASP A 458 -15.48 8.51 8.52
CA ASP A 458 -16.26 9.39 9.38
C ASP A 458 -16.00 9.03 10.85
N THR A 459 -15.43 9.97 11.57
CA THR A 459 -15.20 9.87 13.01
C THR A 459 -16.22 10.68 13.82
N SER A 460 -17.16 11.37 13.15
CA SER A 460 -18.20 12.13 13.84
C SER A 460 -19.20 11.15 14.49
N GLY A 461 -19.24 11.13 15.82
CA GLY A 461 -20.14 10.29 16.60
C GLY A 461 -19.58 8.95 17.10
N ASP A 462 -18.37 8.53 16.67
CA ASP A 462 -17.68 7.37 17.24
C ASP A 462 -16.15 7.46 17.02
N ASP A 463 -15.41 7.84 18.07
CA ASP A 463 -13.94 7.89 18.06
C ASP A 463 -13.29 6.52 17.78
N LYS A 464 -14.06 5.43 17.78
CA LYS A 464 -13.58 4.07 17.55
C LYS A 464 -13.57 3.64 16.09
N ALA A 465 -14.06 4.43 15.13
CA ALA A 465 -14.10 4.01 13.72
C ALA A 465 -12.71 3.58 13.21
N VAL A 466 -11.66 4.38 13.47
CA VAL A 466 -10.27 4.07 13.09
C VAL A 466 -9.79 2.78 13.78
N ALA A 467 -10.06 2.64 15.08
CA ALA A 467 -9.67 1.47 15.87
C ALA A 467 -10.39 0.19 15.42
N ALA A 468 -11.68 0.30 15.10
CA ALA A 468 -12.51 -0.78 14.57
C ALA A 468 -11.97 -1.27 13.22
N LEU A 469 -11.50 -0.36 12.37
CA LEU A 469 -10.86 -0.70 11.10
C LEU A 469 -9.45 -1.31 11.27
N GLY A 470 -8.88 -1.24 12.47
CA GLY A 470 -7.53 -1.74 12.77
C GLY A 470 -6.43 -0.84 12.23
N LEU A 471 -6.74 0.43 11.99
CA LEU A 471 -5.80 1.43 11.50
C LEU A 471 -5.03 2.05 12.66
N THR A 472 -3.76 2.31 12.44
CA THR A 472 -2.84 2.82 13.46
C THR A 472 -2.41 4.24 13.12
N SER A 473 -2.54 5.14 14.10
CA SER A 473 -2.07 6.53 14.02
C SER A 473 -0.54 6.64 14.21
N PRO A 474 0.11 7.68 13.67
CA PRO A 474 -0.47 8.77 12.89
C PRO A 474 -0.78 8.37 11.44
N ALA A 475 -1.81 8.98 10.86
CA ALA A 475 -2.09 8.88 9.44
C ALA A 475 -1.04 9.67 8.62
N LEU A 476 -0.77 9.22 7.40
CA LEU A 476 0.15 9.91 6.50
C LEU A 476 -0.51 11.18 5.94
N PRO A 477 0.13 12.35 6.01
CA PRO A 477 -0.42 13.56 5.44
C PRO A 477 -0.47 13.45 3.90
N ILE A 478 -1.55 13.97 3.30
CA ILE A 478 -1.72 14.03 1.84
C ILE A 478 -2.42 15.34 1.43
N PRO A 479 -1.92 16.09 0.43
CA PRO A 479 -2.64 17.24 -0.11
C PRO A 479 -3.96 16.84 -0.77
N TRP A 480 -5.00 17.66 -0.59
CA TRP A 480 -6.31 17.41 -1.21
C TRP A 480 -6.22 17.28 -2.73
N SER A 481 -5.39 18.09 -3.39
CA SER A 481 -5.19 18.05 -4.85
C SER A 481 -4.63 16.74 -5.38
N ILE A 482 -3.92 15.97 -4.56
CA ILE A 482 -3.45 14.63 -4.89
C ILE A 482 -4.52 13.60 -4.52
N LEU A 483 -5.11 13.71 -3.32
CA LEU A 483 -6.11 12.75 -2.86
C LEU A 483 -7.32 12.66 -3.82
N THR A 484 -7.79 13.79 -4.37
CA THR A 484 -8.95 13.79 -5.29
C THR A 484 -8.70 13.06 -6.60
N GLN A 485 -7.45 12.73 -6.93
CA GLN A 485 -7.10 11.99 -8.14
C GLN A 485 -7.32 10.48 -7.99
N PHE A 486 -7.47 9.98 -6.76
CA PHE A 486 -7.94 8.62 -6.52
C PHE A 486 -9.45 8.52 -6.74
N ALA A 487 -9.91 7.37 -7.21
CA ALA A 487 -11.33 7.11 -7.42
C ALA A 487 -12.09 7.19 -6.08
N ALA A 488 -13.24 7.84 -6.06
CA ALA A 488 -14.02 7.99 -4.83
C ALA A 488 -14.82 6.71 -4.53
N GLY A 489 -14.63 6.16 -3.33
CA GLY A 489 -15.46 5.11 -2.75
C GLY A 489 -16.47 5.67 -1.74
N PRO A 490 -17.31 4.81 -1.14
CA PRO A 490 -18.23 5.19 -0.08
C PRO A 490 -17.49 5.67 1.19
N THR A 491 -18.19 6.44 2.02
CA THR A 491 -17.74 6.77 3.37
C THR A 491 -17.79 5.54 4.26
N LEU A 492 -16.81 5.39 5.14
CA LEU A 492 -16.70 4.34 6.13
C LEU A 492 -17.15 4.92 7.47
N SER A 493 -18.36 4.58 7.87
CA SER A 493 -18.94 4.94 9.16
C SER A 493 -19.71 3.75 9.74
N ARG A 494 -19.87 3.72 11.06
CA ARG A 494 -20.71 2.71 11.70
C ARG A 494 -22.18 2.87 11.33
N GLY A 495 -22.64 4.10 11.13
CA GLY A 495 -24.00 4.40 10.70
C GLY A 495 -24.31 3.80 9.33
N ASP A 496 -23.43 4.01 8.36
CA ASP A 496 -23.59 3.47 7.00
C ASP A 496 -23.48 1.94 6.98
N ALA A 497 -22.64 1.37 7.86
CA ALA A 497 -22.53 -0.09 7.98
C ALA A 497 -23.79 -0.74 8.58
N LEU A 498 -24.56 -0.03 9.41
CA LEU A 498 -25.81 -0.52 10.01
C LEU A 498 -27.03 -0.41 9.07
N VAL A 499 -26.85 0.06 7.83
CA VAL A 499 -27.92 0.11 6.83
C VAL A 499 -28.27 -1.31 6.37
N ALA A 500 -29.57 -1.62 6.38
CA ALA A 500 -30.12 -2.89 5.92
C ALA A 500 -30.49 -2.84 4.44
N HIS A 501 -30.22 -3.93 3.72
CA HIS A 501 -30.45 -4.07 2.29
C HIS A 501 -31.28 -5.31 2.00
N ASP A 502 -32.29 -5.17 1.13
CA ASP A 502 -32.96 -6.32 0.52
C ASP A 502 -32.27 -6.73 -0.80
N ALA A 503 -31.73 -5.76 -1.53
CA ALA A 503 -30.95 -5.93 -2.76
C ALA A 503 -30.02 -4.72 -2.99
N LEU A 504 -28.98 -4.90 -3.81
CA LEU A 504 -28.06 -3.83 -4.20
C LEU A 504 -28.34 -3.33 -5.61
N SER A 505 -28.46 -2.01 -5.77
CA SER A 505 -28.55 -1.37 -7.08
C SER A 505 -27.22 -1.48 -7.84
N PRO A 506 -27.23 -1.63 -9.17
CA PRO A 506 -26.02 -1.58 -9.98
C PRO A 506 -25.29 -0.24 -9.83
N ASP A 507 -23.95 -0.29 -9.76
CA ASP A 507 -23.11 0.91 -9.72
C ASP A 507 -23.06 1.60 -11.09
N THR A 508 -23.33 2.91 -11.10
CA THR A 508 -23.32 3.76 -12.30
C THR A 508 -21.92 4.00 -12.85
N ASN A 509 -20.87 3.83 -12.04
CA ASN A 509 -19.46 3.99 -12.46
C ASN A 509 -18.75 2.64 -12.67
N SER A 510 -19.45 1.67 -13.28
CA SER A 510 -18.90 0.35 -13.57
C SER A 510 -18.52 0.18 -15.04
N ALA A 511 -17.45 -0.59 -15.30
CA ALA A 511 -17.03 -0.98 -16.64
C ALA A 511 -16.99 -2.50 -16.77
N ARG A 512 -17.40 -3.02 -17.94
CA ARG A 512 -17.33 -4.46 -18.24
C ARG A 512 -15.91 -4.84 -18.63
N LEU A 513 -15.34 -5.82 -17.96
CA LEU A 513 -14.09 -6.44 -18.39
C LEU A 513 -14.37 -7.40 -19.56
N GLU A 514 -13.69 -7.20 -20.70
CA GLU A 514 -13.67 -8.21 -21.76
C GLU A 514 -12.74 -9.35 -21.31
N ALA A 515 -13.30 -10.54 -21.10
CA ALA A 515 -12.51 -11.72 -20.80
C ALA A 515 -11.68 -12.07 -22.04
N THR A 516 -10.40 -11.72 -22.02
CA THR A 516 -9.45 -12.23 -23.02
C THR A 516 -9.21 -13.70 -22.68
N THR A 517 -9.94 -14.59 -23.35
CA THR A 517 -9.62 -16.02 -23.35
C THR A 517 -8.20 -16.20 -23.86
N ARG A 518 -7.29 -16.58 -22.96
CA ARG A 518 -5.95 -17.06 -23.31
C ARG A 518 -5.99 -18.53 -23.65
#